data_AF-C7JCV2-F1
#
_entry.id   AF-C7JCV2-F1
#
_cell.length_a   1.000
_cell.length_b   1.000
_cell.length_c   1.000
_cell.angle_alpha   90.00
_cell.angle_beta   90.00
_cell.angle_gamma   90.00
#
_symmetry.space_group_name_H-M   'P 1'
#
loop_
_entity.id
_entity.type
_entity.pdbx_description
1 polymer ?
#
loop_
_entity_poly.entity_id
_entity_poly.type
_entity_poly.pdbx_seq_one_letter_code
_entity_poly.pdbx_strand_id
1 'polypeptide(L)'
;MQTIPVWLGVGGFMSSKLDLSLSADHTEVHLKVLEQEGQPAVDVALSVEDITRLIQVLGQCRETMLEGKELPPIEGATFTPVTRTKWALQPEASTDGSVLAFQHPAFGPVGLVLPPADADRLMHGLHMHQQMRQQPAKPRGRLN
;
A
#
# COMPACT_ATOMS: atom_id res chain seq x y z
N MET A 1 -7.09 40.28 -40.53
CA MET A 1 -8.18 39.90 -39.59
C MET A 1 -7.71 38.65 -38.87
N GLN A 2 -6.98 38.77 -37.77
CA GLN A 2 -7.42 39.06 -36.39
C GLN A 2 -8.15 37.86 -35.74
N THR A 3 -7.46 37.34 -34.72
CA THR A 3 -7.72 36.29 -33.71
C THR A 3 -9.14 36.14 -33.19
N ILE A 4 -9.51 34.91 -32.78
CA ILE A 4 -9.92 34.58 -31.38
C ILE A 4 -9.56 33.11 -31.05
N PRO A 5 -8.73 32.83 -30.03
CA PRO A 5 -8.69 31.53 -29.35
C PRO A 5 -9.64 31.55 -28.14
N VAL A 6 -10.38 30.46 -27.90
CA VAL A 6 -11.19 30.29 -26.69
C VAL A 6 -10.36 29.53 -25.66
N TRP A 7 -10.03 30.22 -24.57
CA TRP A 7 -9.52 29.66 -23.32
C TRP A 7 -10.56 29.92 -22.20
N LEU A 8 -10.98 28.85 -21.53
CA LEU A 8 -11.55 28.83 -20.17
C LEU A 8 -11.13 27.44 -19.62
N GLY A 9 -10.05 27.32 -18.84
CA GLY A 9 -10.03 27.42 -17.36
C GLY A 9 -10.68 26.17 -16.75
N VAL A 10 -10.06 25.32 -15.93
CA VAL A 10 -9.40 25.57 -14.64
C VAL A 10 -8.67 24.28 -14.19
N GLY A 11 -7.48 24.41 -13.57
CA GLY A 11 -6.88 23.35 -12.75
C GLY A 11 -5.43 23.05 -13.10
N GLY A 12 -4.50 23.43 -12.23
CA GLY A 12 -3.06 23.42 -12.49
C GLY A 12 -2.50 22.07 -12.95
N PHE A 13 -1.73 22.13 -14.03
CA PHE A 13 -0.80 21.09 -14.45
C PHE A 13 0.17 20.77 -13.30
N MET A 14 0.04 19.62 -12.66
CA MET A 14 1.22 18.88 -12.21
C MET A 14 1.47 17.81 -13.27
N SER A 15 2.21 18.18 -14.31
CA SER A 15 2.81 17.17 -15.19
C SER A 15 3.83 16.42 -14.33
N SER A 16 3.43 15.24 -13.85
CA SER A 16 4.39 14.26 -13.36
C SER A 16 5.36 14.02 -14.52
N LYS A 17 6.62 14.45 -14.38
CA LYS A 17 7.68 14.25 -15.39
C LYS A 17 8.04 12.77 -15.60
N LEU A 18 7.30 11.88 -14.96
CA LEU A 18 7.55 10.48 -14.76
C LEU A 18 6.24 9.75 -15.04
N ASP A 19 6.26 8.91 -16.05
CA ASP A 19 5.16 8.05 -16.47
C ASP A 19 5.55 6.58 -16.21
N LEU A 20 4.62 5.80 -15.70
CA LEU A 20 4.80 4.39 -15.35
C LEU A 20 3.67 3.60 -16.01
N SER A 21 4.02 2.70 -16.91
CA SER A 21 3.04 1.85 -17.60
C SER A 21 3.44 0.39 -17.54
N LEU A 22 2.48 -0.49 -17.24
CA LEU A 22 2.67 -1.93 -17.29
C LEU A 22 2.70 -2.41 -18.75
N SER A 23 3.60 -3.32 -19.10
CA SER A 23 3.64 -3.98 -20.40
C SER A 23 2.38 -4.80 -20.64
N ALA A 24 2.04 -5.05 -21.91
CA ALA A 24 0.81 -5.76 -22.27
C ALA A 24 0.76 -7.22 -21.77
N ASP A 25 1.92 -7.85 -21.57
CA ASP A 25 2.09 -9.20 -21.02
C ASP A 25 2.29 -9.23 -19.51
N HIS A 26 2.28 -8.06 -18.85
CA HIS A 26 2.40 -7.88 -17.40
C HIS A 26 3.73 -8.36 -16.80
N THR A 27 4.78 -8.45 -17.61
CA THR A 27 6.11 -8.91 -17.17
C THR A 27 7.04 -7.76 -16.81
N GLU A 28 6.80 -6.57 -17.37
CA GLU A 28 7.67 -5.41 -17.24
C GLU A 28 6.86 -4.14 -16.95
N VAL A 29 7.50 -3.18 -16.28
CA VAL A 29 6.99 -1.82 -16.13
C VAL A 29 7.92 -0.87 -16.87
N HIS A 30 7.38 -0.05 -17.75
CA HIS A 30 8.12 1.02 -18.42
C HIS A 30 8.09 2.29 -17.58
N LEU A 31 9.26 2.72 -17.13
CA LEU A 31 9.49 4.01 -16.52
C LEU A 31 9.94 4.99 -17.60
N LYS A 32 9.08 5.96 -17.91
CA LYS A 32 9.37 7.03 -18.87
C LYS A 32 9.60 8.34 -18.16
N VAL A 33 10.80 8.87 -18.30
CA VAL A 33 11.13 10.24 -17.90
C VAL A 33 11.06 11.10 -19.15
N LEU A 34 10.16 12.08 -19.13
CA LEU A 34 9.93 12.97 -20.28
C LEU A 34 11.16 13.86 -20.53
N GLU A 35 11.39 14.20 -21.80
CA GLU A 35 12.48 15.09 -22.21
C GLU A 35 12.39 16.44 -21.47
N GLN A 36 13.53 16.92 -20.99
CA GLN A 36 13.68 18.22 -20.34
C GLN A 36 14.68 19.04 -21.17
N GLU A 37 14.67 20.37 -21.07
CA GLU A 37 15.67 21.21 -21.77
C GLU A 37 17.10 20.72 -21.49
N GLY A 38 17.73 20.15 -22.52
CA GLY A 38 19.09 19.60 -22.44
C GLY A 38 19.23 18.18 -21.87
N GLN A 39 18.13 17.46 -21.59
CA GLN A 39 18.16 16.06 -21.15
C GLN A 39 17.25 15.17 -22.01
N PRO A 40 17.79 14.10 -22.63
CA PRO A 40 17.00 13.21 -23.46
C PRO A 40 15.94 12.47 -22.63
N ALA A 41 14.82 12.14 -23.27
CA ALA A 41 13.85 11.23 -22.68
C ALA A 41 14.49 9.88 -22.35
N VAL A 42 14.11 9.30 -21.21
CA VAL A 42 14.59 7.98 -20.77
C VAL A 42 13.40 7.05 -20.70
N ASP A 43 13.51 5.88 -21.33
CA ASP A 43 12.55 4.77 -21.20
C ASP A 43 13.31 3.56 -20.67
N VAL A 44 12.95 3.10 -19.48
CA VAL A 44 13.57 1.95 -18.83
C VAL A 44 12.51 0.87 -18.62
N ALA A 45 12.74 -0.31 -19.19
CA ALA A 45 11.99 -1.50 -18.84
C ALA A 45 12.50 -2.03 -17.48
N LEU A 46 11.57 -2.18 -16.53
CA LEU A 46 11.83 -2.63 -15.17
C LEU A 46 11.21 -4.01 -14.98
N SER A 47 12.02 -4.98 -14.57
CA SER A 47 11.55 -6.29 -14.18
C SER A 47 10.79 -6.24 -12.84
N VAL A 48 10.15 -7.34 -12.46
CA VAL A 48 9.54 -7.50 -11.12
C VAL A 48 10.58 -7.32 -10.00
N GLU A 49 11.82 -7.75 -10.20
CA GLU A 49 12.91 -7.56 -9.24
C GLU A 49 13.27 -6.07 -9.08
N ASP A 50 13.38 -5.35 -10.21
CA ASP A 50 13.65 -3.92 -10.20
C ASP A 50 12.54 -3.11 -9.52
N ILE A 51 11.28 -3.45 -9.81
CA ILE A 51 10.12 -2.84 -9.16
C ILE A 51 10.09 -3.14 -7.66
N THR A 52 10.39 -4.37 -7.26
CA THR A 52 10.48 -4.73 -5.84
C THR A 52 11.54 -3.90 -5.13
N ARG A 53 12.73 -3.74 -5.74
CA ARG A 53 13.81 -2.92 -5.20
C ARG A 53 13.43 -1.44 -5.14
N LEU A 54 12.75 -0.93 -6.18
CA LEU A 54 12.29 0.45 -6.21
C LEU A 54 11.29 0.73 -5.07
N ILE A 55 10.33 -0.17 -4.85
CA ILE A 55 9.37 -0.08 -3.74
C ILE A 55 10.09 -0.03 -2.39
N GLN A 56 11.11 -0.88 -2.19
CA GLN A 56 11.89 -0.90 -0.95
C GLN A 56 12.61 0.44 -0.72
N VAL A 57 13.28 0.97 -1.74
CA VAL A 57 14.00 2.26 -1.64
C VAL A 57 13.02 3.41 -1.39
N LEU A 58 11.91 3.47 -2.14
CA LEU A 58 10.89 4.51 -1.96
C LEU A 58 10.22 4.40 -0.59
N GLY A 59 9.99 3.17 -0.10
CA GLY A 59 9.50 2.90 1.25
C GLY A 59 10.44 3.48 2.32
N GLN A 60 11.74 3.20 2.21
CA GLN A 60 12.76 3.73 3.13
C GLN A 60 12.85 5.26 3.10
N CYS A 61 12.82 5.86 1.90
CA CYS A 61 12.80 7.30 1.76
C CYS A 61 11.55 7.90 2.42
N ARG A 62 10.38 7.32 2.18
CA ARG A 62 9.12 7.79 2.79
C ARG A 62 9.15 7.66 4.30
N GLU A 63 9.64 6.56 4.84
CA GLU A 63 9.81 6.35 6.29
C GLU A 63 10.67 7.47 6.89
N THR A 64 11.84 7.73 6.29
CA THR A 64 12.74 8.81 6.72
C THR A 64 12.06 10.18 6.66
N MET A 65 11.29 10.46 5.59
CA MET A 65 10.55 11.72 5.46
C MET A 65 9.41 11.89 6.48
N LEU A 66 8.96 10.80 7.10
CA LEU A 66 7.93 10.79 8.14
C LEU A 66 8.51 10.68 9.54
N GLU A 67 9.82 10.57 9.69
CA GLU A 67 10.46 10.53 11.00
C GLU A 67 10.09 11.76 11.84
N GLY A 68 9.66 11.52 13.08
CA GLY A 68 9.18 12.55 13.99
C GLY A 68 7.81 13.17 13.64
N LYS A 69 7.13 12.68 12.59
CA LYS A 69 5.77 13.10 12.24
C LYS A 69 4.75 12.10 12.75
N GLU A 70 3.58 12.61 13.13
CA GLU A 70 2.45 11.75 13.46
C GLU A 70 2.01 10.98 12.22
N LEU A 71 1.88 9.66 12.34
CA LEU A 71 1.34 8.84 11.27
C LEU A 71 -0.16 9.10 11.15
N PRO A 72 -0.69 9.19 9.91
CA PRO A 72 -2.12 9.40 9.73
C PRO A 72 -2.92 8.24 10.35
N PRO A 73 -4.11 8.54 10.93
CA PRO A 73 -4.98 7.52 11.51
C PRO A 73 -5.43 6.49 10.48
N ILE A 74 -5.78 5.29 10.95
CA ILE A 74 -6.29 4.22 10.10
C ILE A 74 -7.79 4.38 9.80
N GLU A 75 -8.50 5.17 10.61
CA GLU A 75 -9.92 5.44 10.48
C GLU A 75 -10.23 6.10 9.12
N GLY A 76 -11.08 5.42 8.33
CA GLY A 76 -11.45 5.89 6.99
C GLY A 76 -10.40 5.64 5.91
N ALA A 77 -9.26 5.02 6.24
CA ALA A 77 -8.26 4.64 5.25
C ALA A 77 -8.84 3.62 4.26
N THR A 78 -8.62 3.85 2.97
CA THR A 78 -8.92 2.86 1.92
C THR A 78 -7.76 1.88 1.83
N PHE A 79 -8.05 0.58 1.96
CA PHE A 79 -7.05 -0.48 1.78
C PHE A 79 -7.63 -1.63 0.97
N THR A 80 -6.78 -2.31 0.22
CA THR A 80 -7.14 -3.55 -0.48
C THR A 80 -6.83 -4.72 0.45
N PRO A 81 -7.83 -5.51 0.88
CA PRO A 81 -7.58 -6.65 1.75
C PRO A 81 -6.67 -7.67 1.07
N VAL A 82 -5.60 -8.06 1.75
CA VAL A 82 -4.76 -9.18 1.31
C VAL A 82 -5.42 -10.48 1.74
N THR A 83 -5.68 -11.36 0.78
CA THR A 83 -6.22 -12.70 1.04
C THR A 83 -5.21 -13.77 0.60
N ARG A 84 -5.23 -14.94 1.25
CA ARG A 84 -4.38 -16.10 0.89
C ARG A 84 -2.87 -15.79 0.86
N THR A 85 -2.40 -14.93 1.77
CA THR A 85 -0.97 -14.64 1.93
C THR A 85 -0.26 -15.66 2.82
N LYS A 86 1.04 -15.84 2.59
CA LYS A 86 1.93 -16.54 3.51
C LYS A 86 2.27 -15.58 4.65
N TRP A 87 2.14 -16.04 5.89
CA TRP A 87 2.42 -15.24 7.08
C TRP A 87 3.13 -16.06 8.15
N ALA A 88 3.81 -15.36 9.05
CA ALA A 88 4.47 -15.92 10.22
C ALA A 88 4.29 -14.97 11.41
N LEU A 89 4.18 -15.54 12.61
CA LEU A 89 4.21 -14.82 13.87
C LEU A 89 5.41 -15.32 14.66
N GLN A 90 6.28 -14.41 15.09
CA GLN A 90 7.52 -14.73 15.79
C GLN A 90 7.71 -13.81 16.99
N PRO A 91 8.38 -14.24 18.06
CA PRO A 91 8.78 -13.35 19.14
C PRO A 91 9.68 -12.23 18.62
N GLU A 92 9.46 -11.00 19.10
CA GLU A 92 10.33 -9.86 18.81
C GLU A 92 11.19 -9.56 20.04
N ALA A 93 12.52 -9.56 19.85
CA ALA A 93 13.47 -9.59 20.95
C ALA A 93 13.68 -8.24 21.65
N SER A 94 13.39 -7.12 20.99
CA SER A 94 13.67 -5.78 21.53
C SER A 94 12.52 -5.19 22.34
N THR A 95 11.28 -5.63 22.11
CA THR A 95 10.05 -5.09 22.71
C THR A 95 9.33 -6.09 23.61
N ASP A 96 9.86 -7.30 23.77
CA ASP A 96 9.16 -8.47 24.34
C ASP A 96 7.81 -8.76 23.64
N GLY A 97 7.64 -8.22 22.44
CA GLY A 97 6.41 -8.28 21.66
C GLY A 97 6.43 -9.43 20.66
N SER A 98 5.68 -9.25 19.59
CA SER A 98 5.62 -10.18 18.46
C SER A 98 5.77 -9.46 17.14
N VAL A 99 6.41 -10.10 16.16
CA VAL A 99 6.37 -9.65 14.77
C VAL A 99 5.37 -10.49 14.01
N LEU A 100 4.33 -9.85 13.47
CA LEU A 100 3.48 -10.43 12.44
C LEU A 100 4.08 -10.05 11.07
N ALA A 101 4.66 -11.03 10.38
CA ALA A 101 5.20 -10.86 9.03
C ALA A 101 4.32 -11.57 8.00
N PHE A 102 4.12 -10.95 6.84
CA PHE A 102 3.35 -11.54 5.74
C PHE A 102 3.81 -11.09 4.36
N GLN A 103 3.46 -11.85 3.33
CA GLN A 103 3.78 -11.53 1.94
C GLN A 103 2.67 -10.67 1.31
N HIS A 104 2.90 -9.35 1.19
CA HIS A 104 1.95 -8.46 0.54
C HIS A 104 2.10 -8.53 -0.99
N PRO A 105 1.03 -8.81 -1.78
CA PRO A 105 1.13 -8.96 -3.23
C PRO A 105 1.72 -7.75 -3.96
N ALA A 106 1.45 -6.54 -3.47
CA ALA A 106 1.95 -5.30 -4.07
C ALA A 106 3.29 -4.78 -3.50
N PHE A 107 3.70 -5.22 -2.30
CA PHE A 107 4.83 -4.61 -1.58
C PHE A 107 5.92 -5.61 -1.18
N GLY A 108 5.71 -6.91 -1.43
CA GLY A 108 6.60 -7.95 -0.97
C GLY A 108 6.45 -8.22 0.53
N PRO A 109 7.52 -8.65 1.23
CA PRO A 109 7.47 -8.93 2.66
C PRO A 109 7.20 -7.67 3.49
N VAL A 110 6.17 -7.72 4.33
CA VAL A 110 5.81 -6.64 5.27
C VAL A 110 5.76 -7.22 6.68
N GLY A 111 6.41 -6.53 7.62
CA GLY A 111 6.43 -6.88 9.04
C GLY A 111 5.80 -5.79 9.89
N LEU A 112 4.99 -6.20 10.87
CA LEU A 112 4.45 -5.32 11.90
C LEU A 112 4.92 -5.82 13.26
N VAL A 113 5.66 -4.97 13.98
CA VAL A 113 5.94 -5.21 15.40
C VAL A 113 4.68 -4.87 16.19
N LEU A 114 4.24 -5.82 17.01
CA LEU A 114 3.15 -5.71 17.96
C LEU A 114 3.78 -5.74 19.36
N PRO A 115 3.97 -4.58 20.00
CA PRO A 115 4.31 -4.54 21.42
C PRO A 115 3.27 -5.32 22.26
N PRO A 116 3.60 -5.75 23.50
CA PRO A 116 2.73 -6.61 24.30
C PRO A 116 1.27 -6.14 24.39
N ALA A 117 1.06 -4.83 24.63
CA ALA A 117 -0.29 -4.25 24.72
C ALA A 117 -1.09 -4.36 23.40
N ASP A 118 -0.42 -4.18 22.26
CA ASP A 118 -1.06 -4.28 20.95
C ASP A 118 -1.31 -5.74 20.57
N ALA A 119 -0.40 -6.66 20.95
CA ALA A 119 -0.61 -8.09 20.80
C ALA A 119 -1.83 -8.57 21.60
N ASP A 120 -1.97 -8.15 22.86
CA ASP A 120 -3.14 -8.46 23.70
C ASP A 120 -4.44 -7.92 23.11
N ARG A 121 -4.42 -6.67 22.62
CA ARG A 121 -5.56 -6.04 21.93
C ARG A 121 -5.95 -6.82 20.68
N LEU A 122 -4.98 -7.27 19.88
CA LEU A 122 -5.22 -8.10 18.71
C LEU A 122 -5.85 -9.45 19.09
N MET A 123 -5.29 -10.14 20.08
CA MET A 123 -5.84 -11.41 20.56
C MET A 123 -7.28 -11.28 21.03
N HIS A 124 -7.59 -10.23 21.79
CA HIS A 124 -8.94 -9.96 22.27
C HIS A 124 -9.93 -9.79 21.11
N GLY A 125 -9.60 -8.96 20.11
CA GLY A 125 -10.45 -8.76 18.93
C GLY A 125 -10.66 -10.05 18.12
N LEU A 126 -9.61 -10.85 17.94
CA LEU A 126 -9.71 -12.14 17.24
C LEU A 126 -10.60 -13.14 18.00
N HIS A 127 -10.52 -13.16 19.34
CA HIS A 127 -11.36 -14.00 20.18
C HIS A 127 -12.84 -13.61 20.06
N MET A 128 -13.15 -12.31 20.09
CA MET A 128 -14.51 -11.80 19.86
C MET A 128 -15.06 -12.23 18.49
N HIS A 129 -14.26 -12.08 17.43
CA HIS A 129 -14.68 -12.55 16.10
C HIS A 129 -14.90 -14.06 16.03
N GLN A 130 -14.11 -14.85 16.77
CA GLN A 130 -14.30 -16.30 16.86
C GLN A 130 -15.63 -16.64 17.55
N GLN A 131 -15.95 -16.00 18.67
CA GLN A 131 -17.21 -16.22 19.37
C GLN A 131 -18.42 -15.87 18.48
N MET A 132 -18.35 -14.77 17.72
CA MET A 132 -19.42 -14.38 16.79
C MET A 132 -19.67 -15.45 15.70
N ARG A 133 -18.61 -16.09 15.18
CA ARG A 133 -18.75 -17.18 14.20
C ARG A 133 -19.37 -18.44 14.77
N GLN A 134 -19.23 -18.67 16.08
CA GLN A 134 -19.72 -19.86 16.77
C GLN A 134 -21.18 -19.72 17.21
N GLN A 135 -21.74 -18.51 17.23
CA GLN A 135 -23.15 -18.30 17.56
C GLN A 135 -24.03 -18.73 16.37
N PRO A 136 -25.00 -19.65 16.57
CA PRO A 136 -25.92 -20.02 15.50
C PRO A 136 -26.73 -18.79 15.08
N ALA A 137 -26.86 -18.58 13.76
CA ALA A 137 -27.73 -17.55 13.21
C ALA A 137 -29.13 -17.76 13.81
N LYS A 138 -29.58 -16.81 14.64
CA LYS A 138 -30.91 -16.84 15.26
C LYS A 138 -31.92 -17.01 14.12
N PRO A 139 -32.71 -18.09 14.05
CA PRO A 139 -33.68 -18.27 12.98
C PRO A 139 -34.60 -17.06 13.01
N ARG A 140 -34.59 -16.26 11.94
CA ARG A 140 -35.58 -15.22 11.73
C ARG A 140 -36.92 -15.95 11.67
N GLY A 141 -37.66 -15.91 12.78
CA GLY A 141 -38.97 -16.52 12.87
C GLY A 141 -39.80 -16.08 11.67
N ARG A 142 -40.43 -17.03 10.99
CA ARG A 142 -41.42 -16.73 9.96
C ARG A 142 -42.46 -15.80 10.58
N LEU A 143 -42.55 -14.59 10.03
CA LEU A 143 -43.68 -13.71 10.29
C LEU A 143 -44.89 -14.42 9.68
N ASN A 144 -45.81 -14.87 10.54
CA ASN A 144 -47.16 -15.26 10.15
C ASN A 144 -48.00 -13.99 9.97
#